data_AF-A0A7J4RDX2-F1
#
_entry.id   AF-A0A7J4RDX2-F1
#
_cell.length_a   1.000
_cell.length_b   1.000
_cell.length_c   1.000
_cell.angle_alpha   90.00
_cell.angle_beta   90.00
_cell.angle_gamma   90.00
#
_symmetry.space_group_name_H-M   'P 1'
#
loop_
_entity.id
_entity.type
_entity.pdbx_description
1 polymer ?
#
loop_
_entity_poly.entity_id
_entity_poly.type
_entity_poly.pdbx_seq_one_letter_code
_entity_poly.pdbx_strand_id
1 'polypeptide(L)'
;MAEDILEAEVFDSSSLRSQTQLNISLSATIAFCIIFLFLSITFGEALTNENEVENTYDWWDVPLHERHMMDLPMDTMRAQLPENGTYDVLPLTEHFIAVDLPASEQDAGYPDDAKMHVALWLPDVEEGVKVPVIMTIHPYYDFGGEGMPGIGDDSNPNTIPDGGVGQWVYDTFVPHGYALAQASTFGTGKSTHCQDVKGLGE
;
A
#
# COMPACT_ATOMS: atom_id res chain seq x y z
N MET A 1 -74.55 -87.87 13.34
CA MET A 1 -74.71 -86.42 13.53
C MET A 1 -73.92 -86.07 14.78
N ALA A 2 -72.86 -85.30 14.76
CA ALA A 2 -72.13 -84.66 13.66
C ALA A 2 -70.66 -84.56 14.11
N GLU A 3 -69.75 -84.67 13.15
CA GLU A 3 -68.31 -84.52 13.32
C GLU A 3 -67.89 -83.10 13.76
N ASP A 4 -67.09 -83.01 14.83
CA ASP A 4 -66.37 -81.78 15.21
C ASP A 4 -65.16 -81.61 14.29
N ILE A 5 -65.19 -80.54 13.49
CA ILE A 5 -64.10 -80.13 12.61
C ILE A 5 -63.15 -79.25 13.42
N LEU A 6 -61.92 -79.71 13.62
CA LEU A 6 -60.81 -78.92 14.15
C LEU A 6 -60.25 -78.02 13.04
N GLU A 7 -60.57 -76.73 13.07
CA GLU A 7 -59.87 -75.72 12.27
C GLU A 7 -58.55 -75.33 12.96
N ALA A 8 -57.43 -75.57 12.27
CA ALA A 8 -56.12 -75.08 12.67
C ALA A 8 -55.91 -73.68 12.06
N GLU A 9 -55.79 -72.66 12.92
CA GLU A 9 -55.40 -71.32 12.51
C GLU A 9 -53.87 -71.27 12.29
N VAL A 10 -53.43 -70.97 11.07
CA VAL A 10 -52.00 -70.84 10.74
C VAL A 10 -51.50 -69.48 11.23
N PHE A 11 -50.68 -69.50 12.27
CA PHE A 11 -50.05 -68.31 12.84
C PHE A 11 -48.75 -67.97 12.08
N ASP A 12 -48.84 -67.11 11.06
CA ASP A 12 -47.67 -66.57 10.36
C ASP A 12 -47.41 -65.11 10.78
N SER A 13 -46.54 -64.90 11.76
CA SER A 13 -46.30 -63.55 12.32
C SER A 13 -44.84 -63.17 12.59
N SER A 14 -43.87 -64.00 12.21
CA SER A 14 -42.45 -63.75 12.49
C SER A 14 -41.67 -63.15 11.31
N SER A 15 -41.97 -63.54 10.07
CA SER A 15 -41.20 -63.14 8.87
C SER A 15 -41.52 -61.71 8.41
N LEU A 16 -42.79 -61.34 8.34
CA LEU A 16 -43.25 -60.01 7.93
C LEU A 16 -42.84 -58.92 8.92
N ARG A 17 -42.87 -59.23 10.23
CA ARG A 17 -42.48 -58.29 11.29
C ARG A 17 -40.97 -58.02 11.27
N SER A 18 -40.14 -59.02 10.98
CA SER A 18 -38.69 -58.84 10.89
C SER A 18 -38.28 -58.07 9.63
N GLN A 19 -38.91 -58.33 8.48
CA GLN A 19 -38.67 -57.56 7.25
C GLN A 19 -39.09 -56.09 7.40
N THR A 20 -40.22 -55.83 8.06
CA THR A 20 -40.67 -54.46 8.34
C THR A 20 -39.71 -53.73 9.28
N GLN A 21 -39.20 -54.40 10.32
CA GLN A 21 -38.20 -53.83 11.23
C GLN A 21 -36.86 -53.57 10.53
N LEU A 22 -36.41 -54.48 9.66
CA LEU A 22 -35.20 -54.32 8.87
C LEU A 22 -35.31 -53.13 7.91
N ASN A 23 -36.44 -53.00 7.19
CA ASN A 23 -36.67 -51.88 6.28
C ASN A 23 -36.71 -50.53 7.02
N ILE A 24 -37.35 -50.48 8.20
CA ILE A 24 -37.36 -49.28 9.04
C ILE A 24 -35.94 -48.91 9.48
N SER A 25 -35.15 -49.89 9.92
CA SER A 25 -33.76 -49.63 10.35
C SER A 25 -32.87 -49.15 9.20
N LEU A 26 -33.04 -49.72 8.01
CA LEU A 26 -32.31 -49.32 6.81
C LEU A 26 -32.67 -47.90 6.38
N SER A 27 -33.97 -47.57 6.35
CA SER A 27 -34.44 -46.22 6.03
C SER A 27 -33.99 -45.18 7.07
N ALA A 28 -34.00 -45.53 8.36
CA ALA A 28 -33.52 -44.65 9.42
C ALA A 28 -32.02 -44.36 9.29
N THR A 29 -31.22 -45.38 8.95
CA THR A 29 -29.77 -45.22 8.78
C THR A 29 -29.45 -44.36 7.56
N ILE A 30 -30.18 -44.56 6.44
CA ILE A 30 -30.03 -43.72 5.24
C ILE A 30 -30.39 -42.27 5.52
N ALA A 31 -31.52 -42.02 6.21
CA ALA A 31 -31.93 -40.68 6.59
C ALA A 31 -30.90 -39.98 7.49
N PHE A 32 -30.33 -40.72 8.45
CA PHE A 32 -29.28 -40.23 9.33
C PHE A 32 -28.00 -39.83 8.56
N CYS A 33 -27.55 -40.67 7.63
CA CYS A 33 -26.41 -40.36 6.76
C CYS A 33 -26.67 -39.12 5.88
N ILE A 34 -27.87 -38.98 5.33
CA ILE A 34 -28.24 -37.82 4.50
C ILE A 34 -28.21 -36.54 5.34
N ILE A 35 -28.74 -36.57 6.56
CA ILE A 35 -28.70 -35.42 7.48
C ILE A 35 -27.24 -35.03 7.77
N PHE A 36 -26.36 -35.99 8.06
CA PHE A 36 -24.94 -35.72 8.30
C PHE A 36 -24.21 -35.20 7.06
N LEU A 37 -24.56 -35.65 5.86
CA LEU A 37 -24.01 -35.11 4.61
C LEU A 37 -24.43 -33.65 4.41
N PHE A 38 -25.68 -33.30 4.65
CA PHE A 38 -26.15 -31.90 4.59
C PHE A 38 -25.51 -31.04 5.69
N LEU A 39 -25.34 -31.59 6.90
CA LEU A 39 -24.62 -30.91 7.98
C LEU A 39 -23.15 -30.68 7.59
N SER A 40 -22.51 -31.64 6.93
CA SER A 40 -21.13 -31.53 6.49
C SER A 40 -20.94 -30.50 5.37
N ILE A 41 -21.93 -30.33 4.48
CA ILE A 41 -21.90 -29.28 3.44
C ILE A 41 -22.06 -27.89 4.07
N THR A 42 -23.03 -27.73 4.98
CA THR A 42 -23.28 -26.45 5.66
C THR A 42 -22.16 -26.04 6.62
N PHE A 43 -21.57 -27.00 7.35
CA PHE A 43 -20.43 -26.75 8.23
C PHE A 43 -19.11 -26.62 7.45
N GLY A 44 -19.00 -27.30 6.30
CA GLY A 44 -17.88 -27.15 5.36
C GLY A 44 -17.83 -25.74 4.79
N GLU A 45 -18.96 -25.19 4.33
CA GLU A 45 -19.05 -23.79 3.89
C GLU A 45 -18.76 -22.80 5.02
N ALA A 46 -19.18 -23.08 6.26
CA ALA A 46 -18.85 -22.23 7.40
C ALA A 46 -17.33 -22.20 7.70
N LEU A 47 -16.64 -23.34 7.58
CA LEU A 47 -15.19 -23.44 7.79
C LEU A 47 -14.34 -22.99 6.58
N THR A 48 -14.86 -23.07 5.36
CA THR A 48 -14.15 -22.52 4.18
C THR A 48 -14.27 -21.00 4.11
N ASN A 49 -15.40 -20.42 4.56
CA ASN A 49 -15.55 -18.97 4.69
C ASN A 49 -14.60 -18.36 5.75
N GLU A 50 -14.08 -19.15 6.70
CA GLU A 50 -13.04 -18.68 7.63
C GLU A 50 -11.64 -18.55 6.97
N ASN A 51 -11.39 -19.23 5.84
CA ASN A 51 -10.13 -19.12 5.09
C ASN A 51 -10.20 -18.07 3.96
N GLU A 52 -11.39 -17.60 3.60
CA GLU A 52 -11.62 -16.41 2.76
C GLU A 52 -12.01 -15.19 3.62
N VAL A 53 -11.55 -15.15 4.86
CA VAL A 53 -11.39 -13.85 5.52
C VAL A 53 -10.29 -13.15 4.73
N GLU A 54 -10.70 -12.27 3.81
CA GLU A 54 -9.95 -11.11 3.40
C GLU A 54 -9.42 -10.51 4.71
N ASN A 55 -8.18 -10.90 5.05
CA ASN A 55 -7.52 -10.54 6.28
C ASN A 55 -7.27 -9.05 6.14
N THR A 56 -8.27 -8.27 6.50
CA THR A 56 -8.29 -6.83 6.70
C THR A 56 -7.48 -6.53 7.96
N TYR A 57 -6.27 -7.09 8.03
CA TYR A 57 -5.22 -6.47 8.80
C TYR A 57 -4.85 -5.23 8.02
N ASP A 58 -5.00 -4.10 8.69
CA ASP A 58 -4.43 -2.85 8.24
C ASP A 58 -2.96 -3.10 7.85
N TRP A 59 -2.58 -2.70 6.63
CA TRP A 59 -1.26 -3.02 6.09
C TRP A 59 -0.11 -2.45 6.96
N TRP A 60 -0.39 -1.40 7.73
CA TRP A 60 0.54 -0.80 8.70
C TRP A 60 0.87 -1.71 9.89
N ASP A 61 -0.05 -2.59 10.28
CA ASP A 61 0.11 -3.49 11.43
C ASP A 61 0.90 -4.76 11.12
N VAL A 62 1.18 -5.02 9.84
CA VAL A 62 1.99 -6.18 9.43
C VAL A 62 3.44 -5.99 9.89
N PRO A 63 3.98 -6.92 10.72
CA PRO A 63 5.35 -6.88 11.18
C PRO A 63 6.34 -6.80 10.01
N LEU A 64 7.42 -6.01 10.16
CA LEU A 64 8.38 -5.74 9.08
C LEU A 64 8.89 -7.03 8.38
N HIS A 65 9.15 -8.08 9.15
CA HIS A 65 9.65 -9.35 8.63
C HIS A 65 8.60 -10.15 7.85
N GLU A 66 7.30 -9.89 8.03
CA GLU A 66 6.19 -10.53 7.32
C GLU A 66 5.73 -9.72 6.10
N ARG A 67 6.15 -8.45 5.96
CA ARG A 67 5.73 -7.57 4.84
C ARG A 67 6.08 -8.08 3.45
N HIS A 68 7.08 -8.95 3.33
CA HIS A 68 7.43 -9.60 2.06
C HIS A 68 6.37 -10.63 1.58
N MET A 69 5.47 -11.05 2.47
CA MET A 69 4.38 -11.97 2.17
C MET A 69 3.09 -11.22 1.77
N MET A 70 3.09 -9.89 1.86
CA MET A 70 1.95 -9.07 1.49
C MET A 70 1.80 -9.00 -0.03
N ASP A 71 0.56 -8.86 -0.48
CA ASP A 71 0.26 -8.54 -1.88
C ASP A 71 0.48 -7.04 -2.11
N LEU A 72 1.71 -6.68 -2.45
CA LEU A 72 2.12 -5.30 -2.72
C LEU A 72 2.12 -5.05 -4.24
N PRO A 73 1.81 -3.82 -4.70
CA PRO A 73 1.98 -3.41 -6.09
C PRO A 73 3.48 -3.40 -6.46
N MET A 74 3.95 -4.51 -7.05
CA MET A 74 5.36 -4.73 -7.41
C MET A 74 5.62 -4.66 -8.93
N ASP A 75 4.58 -4.45 -9.73
CA ASP A 75 4.63 -4.36 -11.20
C ASP A 75 4.79 -2.93 -11.73
N THR A 76 4.91 -1.95 -10.83
CA THR A 76 5.07 -0.54 -11.14
C THR A 76 6.54 -0.14 -11.25
N MET A 77 6.81 0.98 -11.95
CA MET A 77 8.17 1.51 -12.09
C MET A 77 8.79 1.93 -10.75
N ARG A 78 7.95 2.30 -9.77
CA ARG A 78 8.35 2.73 -8.43
C ARG A 78 7.52 2.01 -7.38
N ALA A 79 8.09 1.83 -6.21
CA ALA A 79 7.37 1.29 -5.06
C ALA A 79 6.14 2.17 -4.73
N GLN A 80 4.99 1.54 -4.49
CA GLN A 80 3.76 2.21 -4.10
C GLN A 80 3.29 1.70 -2.74
N LEU A 81 2.43 2.49 -2.09
CA LEU A 81 1.74 2.05 -0.89
C LEU A 81 0.55 1.14 -1.27
N PRO A 82 0.14 0.20 -0.41
CA PRO A 82 -1.00 -0.70 -0.69
C PRO A 82 -2.33 0.02 -0.88
N GLU A 83 -2.43 1.24 -0.38
CA GLU A 83 -3.62 2.07 -0.43
C GLU A 83 -3.36 3.36 -1.17
N ASN A 84 -4.37 3.81 -1.91
CA ASN A 84 -4.34 5.10 -2.59
C ASN A 84 -4.44 6.25 -1.59
N GLY A 85 -3.67 7.31 -1.84
CA GLY A 85 -3.81 8.56 -1.10
C GLY A 85 -5.12 9.27 -1.42
N THR A 86 -5.53 10.17 -0.52
CA THR A 86 -6.82 10.86 -0.60
C THR A 86 -6.69 12.36 -0.82
N TYR A 87 -5.51 12.93 -0.62
CA TYR A 87 -5.27 14.36 -0.76
C TYR A 87 -4.88 14.70 -2.21
N ASP A 88 -5.45 15.79 -2.71
CA ASP A 88 -4.98 16.43 -3.94
C ASP A 88 -3.70 17.22 -3.65
N VAL A 89 -2.94 17.52 -4.71
CA VAL A 89 -1.70 18.30 -4.61
C VAL A 89 -1.99 19.77 -4.91
N LEU A 90 -1.60 20.66 -4.00
CA LEU A 90 -1.68 22.10 -4.20
C LEU A 90 -0.66 22.57 -5.25
N PRO A 91 -0.91 23.73 -5.91
CA PRO A 91 0.05 24.32 -6.83
C PRO A 91 1.42 24.53 -6.19
N LEU A 92 2.48 24.36 -7.00
CA LEU A 92 3.86 24.62 -6.60
C LEU A 92 4.00 26.01 -5.95
N THR A 93 4.74 26.07 -4.85
CA THR A 93 5.23 27.31 -4.27
C THR A 93 6.75 27.33 -4.25
N GLU A 94 7.34 28.51 -4.50
CA GLU A 94 8.79 28.71 -4.53
C GLU A 94 9.20 29.63 -3.37
N HIS A 95 10.28 29.28 -2.67
CA HIS A 95 10.78 30.02 -1.52
C HIS A 95 12.29 30.22 -1.62
N PHE A 96 12.78 31.35 -1.12
CA PHE A 96 14.20 31.63 -0.99
C PHE A 96 14.56 31.69 0.49
N ILE A 97 15.34 30.71 0.95
CA ILE A 97 15.73 30.59 2.35
C ILE A 97 17.13 31.16 2.50
N ALA A 98 17.23 32.26 3.25
CA ALA A 98 18.53 32.83 3.61
C ALA A 98 19.26 31.89 4.59
N VAL A 99 20.52 31.63 4.31
CA VAL A 99 21.40 30.81 5.15
C VAL A 99 22.50 31.70 5.68
N ASP A 100 22.69 31.69 7.00
CA ASP A 100 23.79 32.39 7.65
C ASP A 100 25.06 31.55 7.52
N LEU A 101 26.05 32.06 6.78
CA LEU A 101 27.32 31.40 6.53
C LEU A 101 28.42 32.00 7.40
N PRO A 102 29.37 31.18 7.91
CA PRO A 102 30.53 31.71 8.60
C PRO A 102 31.38 32.55 7.63
N ALA A 103 32.05 33.57 8.16
CA ALA A 103 32.88 34.47 7.34
C ALA A 103 33.99 33.76 6.53
N SER A 104 34.39 32.54 6.93
CA SER A 104 35.36 31.72 6.20
C SER A 104 34.79 31.09 4.92
N GLU A 105 33.47 30.97 4.81
CA GLU A 105 32.77 30.37 3.67
C GLU A 105 32.05 31.43 2.83
N GLN A 106 32.23 32.72 3.18
CA GLN A 106 31.63 33.81 2.44
C GLN A 106 32.35 33.99 1.11
N ASP A 107 31.59 33.93 0.03
CA ASP A 107 32.09 34.18 -1.31
C ASP A 107 32.57 35.64 -1.48
N ALA A 108 33.83 35.82 -1.85
CA ALA A 108 34.41 37.13 -2.14
C ALA A 108 33.93 37.71 -3.50
N GLY A 109 33.45 36.85 -4.40
CA GLY A 109 32.97 37.19 -5.75
C GLY A 109 31.46 37.43 -5.84
N TYR A 110 30.68 37.02 -4.84
CA TYR A 110 29.22 37.16 -4.82
C TYR A 110 28.75 37.85 -3.53
N PRO A 111 28.65 39.19 -3.52
CA PRO A 111 28.40 39.96 -2.30
C PRO A 111 26.94 39.94 -1.81
N ASP A 112 26.03 39.31 -2.55
CA ASP A 112 24.62 39.20 -2.18
C ASP A 112 24.38 38.08 -1.15
N ASP A 113 23.24 38.12 -0.46
CA ASP A 113 22.90 37.11 0.55
C ASP A 113 22.93 35.67 -0.01
N ALA A 114 23.49 34.75 0.77
CA ALA A 114 23.42 33.32 0.49
C ALA A 114 21.98 32.80 0.70
N LYS A 115 21.34 32.38 -0.38
CA LYS A 115 19.95 31.96 -0.44
C LYS A 115 19.82 30.63 -1.17
N MET A 116 19.16 29.68 -0.54
CA MET A 116 18.77 28.42 -1.16
C MET A 116 17.37 28.54 -1.75
N HIS A 117 17.22 28.13 -3.00
CA HIS A 117 15.91 28.05 -3.65
C HIS A 117 15.22 26.72 -3.30
N VAL A 118 13.99 26.79 -2.80
CA VAL A 118 13.18 25.64 -2.38
C VAL A 118 11.86 25.65 -3.14
N ALA A 119 11.61 24.60 -3.91
CA ALA A 119 10.32 24.30 -4.52
C ALA A 119 9.52 23.40 -3.57
N LEU A 120 8.26 23.74 -3.30
CA LEU A 120 7.43 23.07 -2.30
C LEU A 120 6.07 22.70 -2.89
N TRP A 121 5.72 21.42 -2.79
CA TRP A 121 4.41 20.87 -3.07
C TRP A 121 3.77 20.40 -1.78
N LEU A 122 2.57 20.91 -1.51
CA LEU A 122 1.80 20.61 -0.31
C LEU A 122 0.58 19.75 -0.67
N PRO A 123 0.18 18.83 0.21
CA PRO A 123 -1.14 18.21 0.12
C PRO A 123 -2.22 19.23 0.47
N ASP A 124 -3.40 19.10 -0.13
CA ASP A 124 -4.56 19.93 0.16
C ASP A 124 -5.23 19.50 1.47
N VAL A 125 -4.73 20.06 2.59
CA VAL A 125 -5.20 19.80 3.95
C VAL A 125 -5.86 21.05 4.55
N GLU A 126 -6.62 20.86 5.63
CA GLU A 126 -7.21 21.98 6.36
C GLU A 126 -6.16 22.98 6.86
N GLU A 127 -6.53 24.26 6.86
CA GLU A 127 -5.64 25.34 7.29
C GLU A 127 -5.17 25.16 8.75
N GLY A 128 -3.88 25.40 8.98
CA GLY A 128 -3.25 25.24 10.31
C GLY A 128 -2.80 23.81 10.65
N VAL A 129 -3.13 22.80 9.83
CA VAL A 129 -2.59 21.43 9.99
C VAL A 129 -1.09 21.42 9.75
N LYS A 130 -0.35 20.71 10.61
CA LYS A 130 1.09 20.50 10.45
C LYS A 130 1.34 19.32 9.52
N VAL A 131 1.98 19.59 8.39
CA VAL A 131 2.32 18.61 7.36
C VAL A 131 3.78 18.18 7.52
N PRO A 132 4.08 16.87 7.59
CA PRO A 132 5.46 16.38 7.53
C PRO A 132 6.06 16.61 6.14
N VAL A 133 7.32 17.04 6.08
CA VAL A 133 8.00 17.37 4.82
C VAL A 133 9.09 16.33 4.54
N ILE A 134 9.07 15.76 3.34
CA ILE A 134 10.19 14.99 2.79
C ILE A 134 10.95 15.91 1.84
N MET A 135 12.21 16.15 2.16
CA MET A 135 13.06 17.07 1.41
C MET A 135 14.13 16.32 0.62
N THR A 136 14.24 16.61 -0.67
CA THR A 136 15.42 16.28 -1.46
C THR A 136 16.26 17.53 -1.67
N ILE A 137 17.58 17.37 -1.58
CA ILE A 137 18.56 18.42 -1.83
C ILE A 137 19.59 17.87 -2.81
N HIS A 138 19.81 18.57 -3.91
CA HIS A 138 20.69 18.06 -4.96
C HIS A 138 21.45 19.19 -5.67
N PRO A 139 22.75 18.98 -6.00
CA PRO A 139 23.55 19.95 -6.75
C PRO A 139 23.36 19.85 -8.27
N TYR A 140 22.36 19.09 -8.73
CA TYR A 140 22.17 18.81 -10.16
C TYR A 140 20.80 19.27 -10.66
N TYR A 141 20.23 20.29 -10.03
CA TYR A 141 19.06 20.97 -10.56
C TYR A 141 19.53 22.15 -11.42
N ASP A 142 19.06 22.21 -12.67
CA ASP A 142 19.48 23.23 -13.65
C ASP A 142 21.02 23.28 -13.80
N PHE A 143 21.64 22.09 -13.89
CA PHE A 143 23.08 21.91 -13.92
C PHE A 143 23.48 21.13 -15.17
N GLY A 144 24.54 21.56 -15.85
CA GLY A 144 25.08 20.80 -16.98
C GLY A 144 25.72 21.66 -18.06
N GLY A 145 25.11 21.63 -19.25
CA GLY A 145 25.68 22.20 -20.46
C GLY A 145 25.85 23.71 -20.42
N GLU A 146 25.10 24.45 -19.61
CA GLU A 146 25.11 25.91 -19.49
C GLU A 146 25.05 26.63 -20.86
N GLY A 147 24.42 25.99 -21.85
CA GLY A 147 24.39 26.48 -23.24
C GLY A 147 25.71 26.33 -24.03
N MET A 148 26.72 25.62 -23.52
CA MET A 148 27.95 25.31 -24.25
C MET A 148 27.67 24.36 -25.44
N PRO A 149 28.13 24.72 -26.65
CA PRO A 149 27.94 23.89 -27.83
C PRO A 149 28.52 22.49 -27.66
N GLY A 150 27.67 21.47 -27.80
CA GLY A 150 28.05 20.06 -27.82
C GLY A 150 28.10 19.36 -26.46
N ILE A 151 27.73 20.03 -25.35
CA ILE A 151 27.72 19.44 -24.00
C ILE A 151 26.33 18.90 -23.58
N GLY A 152 25.27 19.28 -24.31
CA GLY A 152 23.88 18.85 -24.04
C GLY A 152 23.07 19.94 -23.35
N ASP A 153 21.80 19.65 -23.08
CA ASP A 153 20.91 20.55 -22.33
C ASP A 153 21.16 20.41 -20.82
N ASP A 154 20.80 21.44 -20.06
CA ASP A 154 20.84 21.40 -18.60
C ASP A 154 19.84 20.39 -18.03
N SER A 155 20.14 19.89 -16.84
CA SER A 155 19.20 19.06 -16.11
C SER A 155 17.93 19.84 -15.71
N ASN A 156 16.85 19.12 -15.41
CA ASN A 156 15.60 19.76 -15.00
C ASN A 156 15.81 20.65 -13.75
N PRO A 157 15.10 21.78 -13.66
CA PRO A 157 15.13 22.63 -12.47
C PRO A 157 14.45 21.95 -11.27
N ASN A 158 14.74 22.42 -10.06
CA ASN A 158 14.13 21.90 -8.83
C ASN A 158 12.62 22.16 -8.73
N THR A 159 12.05 22.97 -9.62
CA THR A 159 10.61 23.25 -9.75
C THR A 159 9.84 22.16 -10.51
N ILE A 160 10.53 21.09 -10.93
CA ILE A 160 9.93 19.89 -11.50
C ILE A 160 10.34 18.73 -10.59
N PRO A 161 9.41 17.85 -10.17
CA PRO A 161 9.79 16.68 -9.40
C PRO A 161 10.88 15.87 -10.13
N ASP A 162 12.02 15.60 -9.48
CA ASP A 162 13.10 14.90 -10.17
C ASP A 162 12.70 13.46 -10.53
N GLY A 163 13.21 12.94 -11.65
CA GLY A 163 12.87 11.59 -12.11
C GLY A 163 13.28 10.46 -11.16
N GLY A 164 13.97 10.74 -10.05
CA GLY A 164 14.33 9.77 -9.03
C GLY A 164 13.37 9.82 -7.85
N VAL A 165 13.88 10.32 -6.73
CA VAL A 165 13.20 10.36 -5.43
C VAL A 165 12.13 11.44 -5.40
N GLY A 166 12.34 12.58 -6.07
CA GLY A 166 11.37 13.68 -6.09
C GLY A 166 10.01 13.26 -6.65
N GLN A 167 10.00 12.69 -7.85
CA GLN A 167 8.78 12.17 -8.49
C GLN A 167 8.18 11.01 -7.68
N TRP A 168 9.01 10.16 -7.07
CA TRP A 168 8.50 9.09 -6.21
C TRP A 168 7.74 9.63 -5.01
N VAL A 169 8.31 10.62 -4.32
CA VAL A 169 7.68 11.28 -3.18
C VAL A 169 6.42 12.02 -3.61
N TYR A 170 6.49 12.75 -4.72
CA TYR A 170 5.34 13.44 -5.31
C TYR A 170 4.17 12.51 -5.57
N ASP A 171 4.41 11.38 -6.24
CA ASP A 171 3.36 10.43 -6.64
C ASP A 171 2.84 9.61 -5.44
N THR A 172 3.70 9.27 -4.49
CA THR A 172 3.41 8.24 -3.47
C THR A 172 3.09 8.81 -2.10
N PHE A 173 3.67 9.94 -1.70
CA PHE A 173 3.56 10.44 -0.32
C PHE A 173 2.77 11.73 -0.22
N VAL A 174 2.75 12.56 -1.27
CA VAL A 174 1.93 13.78 -1.26
C VAL A 174 0.45 13.46 -1.14
N PRO A 175 -0.11 12.50 -1.90
CA PRO A 175 -1.49 12.07 -1.72
C PRO A 175 -1.80 11.47 -0.33
N HIS A 176 -0.79 11.08 0.44
CA HIS A 176 -0.91 10.54 1.80
C HIS A 176 -0.62 11.56 2.90
N GLY A 177 -0.56 12.85 2.55
CA GLY A 177 -0.45 13.94 3.52
C GLY A 177 0.98 14.32 3.91
N TYR A 178 1.97 14.00 3.08
CA TYR A 178 3.32 14.55 3.18
C TYR A 178 3.50 15.70 2.19
N ALA A 179 4.42 16.63 2.49
CA ALA A 179 4.88 17.60 1.53
C ALA A 179 6.17 17.12 0.85
N LEU A 180 6.36 17.50 -0.42
CA LEU A 180 7.64 17.39 -1.10
C LEU A 180 8.31 18.76 -1.11
N ALA A 181 9.55 18.83 -0.64
CA ALA A 181 10.43 19.98 -0.85
C ALA A 181 11.64 19.59 -1.70
N GLN A 182 11.96 20.35 -2.73
CA GLN A 182 13.19 20.17 -3.52
C GLN A 182 14.04 21.43 -3.47
N ALA A 183 15.28 21.29 -3.01
CA ALA A 183 16.23 22.40 -2.94
C ALA A 183 17.45 22.16 -3.83
N SER A 184 17.84 23.21 -4.55
CA SER A 184 19.16 23.30 -5.17
C SER A 184 20.20 23.73 -4.14
N THR A 185 21.38 23.11 -4.17
CA THR A 185 22.52 23.60 -3.39
C THR A 185 22.97 24.97 -3.91
N PHE A 186 23.81 25.68 -3.16
CA PHE A 186 24.42 26.92 -3.65
C PHE A 186 25.09 26.73 -5.01
N GLY A 187 25.07 27.79 -5.81
CA GLY A 187 25.64 27.85 -7.15
C GLY A 187 24.93 27.02 -8.22
N THR A 188 23.77 26.45 -7.90
CA THR A 188 22.98 25.63 -8.84
C THR A 188 21.51 26.06 -8.84
N GLY A 189 20.79 25.85 -9.94
CA GLY A 189 19.42 26.33 -10.06
C GLY A 189 19.30 27.82 -9.84
N LYS A 190 18.30 28.20 -9.05
CA LYS A 190 18.07 29.60 -8.65
C LYS A 190 18.74 29.93 -7.31
N SER A 191 19.48 29.02 -6.69
CA SER A 191 20.19 29.29 -5.45
C SER A 191 21.36 30.25 -5.73
N THR A 192 21.62 31.17 -4.80
CA THR A 192 22.75 32.10 -4.90
C THR A 192 24.03 31.49 -4.34
N HIS A 193 25.10 32.31 -4.24
CA HIS A 193 26.41 31.92 -3.73
C HIS A 193 27.16 30.93 -4.64
N CYS A 194 28.49 30.85 -4.54
CA CYS A 194 29.25 29.83 -5.26
C CYS A 194 28.93 28.42 -4.76
N GLN A 195 28.99 27.45 -5.68
CA GLN A 195 28.85 26.04 -5.36
C GLN A 195 30.07 25.55 -4.58
N ASP A 196 29.85 25.14 -3.34
CA ASP A 196 30.86 24.48 -2.51
C ASP A 196 30.60 22.96 -2.49
N VAL A 197 31.41 22.21 -3.25
CA VAL A 197 31.26 20.76 -3.39
C VAL A 197 31.84 20.08 -2.15
N LYS A 198 30.96 19.75 -1.19
CA LYS A 198 31.22 19.05 0.09
C LYS A 198 31.69 19.93 1.26
N GLY A 199 31.83 21.24 1.09
CA GLY A 199 31.97 22.18 2.19
C GLY A 199 33.42 22.58 2.54
N LEU A 200 33.49 23.68 3.30
CA LEU A 200 34.64 24.41 3.85
C LEU A 200 35.38 25.37 2.90
N GLY A 201 34.73 25.78 1.81
CA GLY A 201 35.07 26.97 1.01
C GLY A 201 36.42 26.91 0.30
N GLU A 202 36.43 26.67 -1.02
CA GLU A 202 37.62 26.87 -1.85
C GLU A 202 38.14 28.33 -1.84
#